data_AF-A0A7X9Q0G4-F1
#
_entry.id   AF-A0A7X9Q0G4-F1
#
_cell.length_a   1.000
_cell.length_b   1.000
_cell.length_c   1.000
_cell.angle_alpha   90.00
_cell.angle_beta   90.00
_cell.angle_gamma   90.00
#
_symmetry.space_group_name_H-M   'P 1'
#
loop_
_entity.id
_entity.type
_entity.pdbx_description
1 polymer ?
#
loop_
_entity_poly.entity_id
_entity_poly.type
_entity_poly.pdbx_seq_one_letter_code
_entity_poly.pdbx_strand_id
1 'polypeptide(L)'
;MTSFPELHELLWLFESEPTIPEENPGWPINPATFETERGRWRVRCVIAPYDYTVTIRCQIEGEDAIEVNLLENVDEVKLDRTHEAEALVVVCRTDSLLRPVRLQLKPRVHVVIETELPWQRA
;
A
#
# COMPACT_ATOMS: atom_id res chain seq x y z
N MET A 1 10.17 6.30 -6.26
CA MET A 1 8.87 6.13 -6.97
C MET A 1 8.66 7.34 -7.85
N THR A 2 7.95 7.20 -8.97
CA THR A 2 7.66 8.30 -9.92
C THR A 2 6.53 9.21 -9.43
N SER A 3 5.58 8.66 -8.66
CA SER A 3 4.45 9.36 -8.07
C SER A 3 3.98 8.64 -6.79
N PHE A 4 3.54 9.40 -5.79
CA PHE A 4 2.98 8.90 -4.54
C PHE A 4 2.02 9.93 -3.93
N PRO A 5 1.01 9.50 -3.13
CA PRO A 5 0.03 10.42 -2.55
C PRO A 5 0.67 11.32 -1.48
N GLU A 6 0.06 12.48 -1.28
CA GLU A 6 0.45 13.36 -0.18
C GLU A 6 0.10 12.76 1.18
N LEU A 7 0.82 13.16 2.23
CA LEU A 7 0.64 12.59 3.57
C LEU A 7 -0.79 12.74 4.08
N HIS A 8 -1.43 13.88 3.81
CA HIS A 8 -2.82 14.14 4.21
C HIS A 8 -3.83 13.22 3.50
N GLU A 9 -3.52 12.76 2.29
CA GLU A 9 -4.36 11.82 1.56
C GLU A 9 -4.23 10.40 2.10
N LEU A 10 -3.02 10.01 2.51
CA LEU A 10 -2.78 8.75 3.19
C LEU A 10 -3.43 8.74 4.57
N LEU A 11 -3.33 9.83 5.31
CA LEU A 11 -4.07 10.04 6.57
C LEU A 11 -5.57 9.85 6.38
N TRP A 12 -6.14 10.39 5.30
CA TRP A 12 -7.56 10.21 4.96
C TRP A 12 -7.93 8.75 4.69
N LEU A 13 -7.10 8.01 3.95
CA LEU A 13 -7.35 6.61 3.63
C LEU A 13 -7.25 5.72 4.88
N PHE A 14 -6.16 5.84 5.63
CA PHE A 14 -5.85 4.98 6.78
C PHE A 14 -6.61 5.39 8.06
N GLU A 15 -7.05 6.65 8.15
CA GLU A 15 -7.67 7.25 9.34
C GLU A 15 -6.80 7.11 10.61
N SER A 16 -5.47 7.09 10.42
CA SER A 16 -4.48 6.89 11.47
C SER A 16 -3.24 7.73 11.20
N GLU A 17 -2.67 8.33 12.23
CA GLU A 17 -1.36 9.00 12.11
C GLU A 17 -0.26 7.98 11.82
N PRO A 18 0.60 8.21 10.81
CA PRO A 18 1.71 7.32 10.53
C PRO A 18 2.81 7.48 11.57
N THR A 19 3.48 6.38 11.86
CA THR A 19 4.78 6.40 12.50
C THR A 19 5.84 6.65 11.44
N ILE A 20 6.58 7.75 11.56
CA ILE A 20 7.74 8.10 10.73
C ILE A 20 8.95 8.17 11.67
N PRO A 21 10.09 7.54 11.35
CA PRO A 21 11.32 7.66 12.14
C PRO A 21 11.66 9.13 12.42
N GLU A 22 12.07 9.44 13.66
CA GLU A 22 12.40 10.81 14.11
C GLU A 22 13.64 11.41 13.43
N GLU A 23 14.31 10.65 12.56
CA GLU A 23 15.47 11.11 11.82
C GLU A 23 15.09 12.19 10.80
N ASN A 24 15.88 13.26 10.74
CA ASN A 24 15.77 14.28 9.69
C ASN A 24 16.60 13.81 8.49
N PRO A 25 16.00 13.60 7.31
CA PRO A 25 14.69 14.11 6.87
C PRO A 25 13.49 13.19 7.10
N GLY A 26 12.33 13.80 7.41
CA GLY A 26 11.05 13.09 7.53
C GLY A 26 10.49 12.61 6.19
N TRP A 27 9.18 12.35 6.15
CA TRP A 27 8.48 11.99 4.92
C TRP A 27 8.72 13.05 3.81
N PRO A 28 8.97 12.66 2.55
CA PRO A 28 8.89 11.31 1.99
C PRO A 28 10.21 10.52 1.96
N ILE A 29 11.28 11.02 2.58
CA ILE A 29 12.59 10.35 2.55
C ILE A 29 12.58 9.15 3.49
N ASN A 30 12.08 9.35 4.72
CA ASN A 30 11.86 8.25 5.66
C ASN A 30 10.55 7.50 5.40
N PRO A 31 10.50 6.18 5.64
CA PRO A 31 9.30 5.39 5.47
C PRO A 31 8.20 5.83 6.44
N ALA A 32 6.95 5.82 5.96
CA ALA A 32 5.78 6.01 6.79
C ALA A 32 5.09 4.67 7.04
N THR A 33 4.87 4.33 8.32
CA THR A 33 4.11 3.16 8.75
C THR A 33 2.72 3.58 9.17
N PHE A 34 1.71 3.08 8.47
CA PHE A 34 0.30 3.26 8.79
C PHE A 34 -0.26 1.99 9.40
N GLU A 35 -1.07 2.13 10.45
CA GLU A 35 -1.77 1.03 11.10
C GLU A 35 -3.25 1.38 11.25
N THR A 36 -4.12 0.56 10.67
CA THR A 36 -5.57 0.75 10.78
C THR A 36 -6.25 -0.52 11.27
N GLU A 37 -7.32 -0.37 12.04
CA GLU A 37 -8.14 -1.47 12.52
C GLU A 37 -9.57 -1.33 11.99
N ARG A 38 -10.10 -2.41 11.41
CA ARG A 38 -11.45 -2.45 10.83
C ARG A 38 -12.14 -3.78 11.15
N GLY A 39 -13.00 -3.74 12.16
CA GLY A 39 -13.61 -4.96 12.69
C GLY A 39 -12.54 -5.89 13.24
N ARG A 40 -12.45 -7.11 12.71
CA ARG A 40 -11.44 -8.11 13.09
C ARG A 40 -10.08 -7.95 12.38
N TRP A 41 -9.99 -7.03 11.42
CA TRP A 41 -8.79 -6.84 10.63
C TRP A 41 -7.89 -5.78 11.23
N ARG A 42 -6.60 -6.08 11.34
CA ARG A 42 -5.53 -5.10 11.56
C ARG A 42 -4.69 -5.04 10.30
N VAL A 43 -4.57 -3.85 9.70
CA VAL A 43 -3.77 -3.63 8.49
C VAL A 43 -2.61 -2.72 8.82
N ARG A 44 -1.40 -3.18 8.55
CA ARG A 44 -0.18 -2.39 8.61
C ARG A 44 0.34 -2.20 7.19
N CYS A 45 0.55 -0.95 6.80
CA CYS A 45 1.12 -0.59 5.50
C CYS A 45 2.35 0.27 5.72
N VAL A 46 3.47 -0.12 5.13
CA VAL A 46 4.71 0.67 5.13
C VAL A 46 4.95 1.14 3.71
N ILE A 47 5.16 2.43 3.53
CA ILE A 47 5.46 3.04 2.23
C ILE A 47 6.81 3.73 2.36
N ALA A 48 7.76 3.40 1.49
CA ALA A 48 9.07 4.07 1.42
C ALA A 48 9.30 4.59 -0.01
N PRO A 49 8.91 5.85 -0.30
CA PRO A 49 8.95 6.38 -1.65
C PRO A 49 10.34 6.38 -2.30
N TYR A 50 11.38 6.65 -1.51
CA TYR A 50 12.77 6.72 -1.99
C TYR A 50 13.40 5.33 -2.17
N ASP A 51 12.95 4.33 -1.40
CA ASP A 51 13.42 2.95 -1.53
C ASP A 51 12.61 2.14 -2.56
N TYR A 52 11.58 2.74 -3.17
CA TYR A 52 10.68 2.06 -4.11
C TYR A 52 10.02 0.82 -3.49
N THR A 53 9.71 0.88 -2.18
CA THR A 53 9.11 -0.24 -1.45
C THR A 53 7.73 0.07 -0.89
N VAL A 54 6.88 -0.96 -0.92
CA VAL A 54 5.62 -0.99 -0.17
C VAL A 54 5.46 -2.37 0.46
N THR A 55 5.19 -2.39 1.76
CA THR A 55 4.83 -3.61 2.50
C THR A 55 3.40 -3.47 3.01
N ILE A 56 2.57 -4.47 2.77
CA ILE A 56 1.20 -4.55 3.27
C ILE A 56 1.08 -5.85 4.08
N ARG A 57 0.71 -5.72 5.35
CA ARG A 57 0.43 -6.86 6.23
C ARG A 57 -0.98 -6.72 6.75
N CYS A 58 -1.79 -7.76 6.59
CA CYS A 58 -3.14 -7.84 7.11
C CYS A 58 -3.25 -9.03 8.06
N GLN A 59 -3.76 -8.75 9.25
CA GLN A 59 -3.99 -9.72 10.30
C GLN A 59 -5.48 -9.85 10.59
N ILE A 60 -5.91 -11.06 10.95
CA ILE A 60 -7.25 -11.34 11.45
C ILE A 60 -7.10 -11.93 12.86
N GLU A 61 -7.69 -11.28 13.87
CA GLU A 61 -7.66 -11.78 15.26
C GLU A 61 -6.23 -12.04 15.79
N GLY A 62 -5.24 -11.32 15.27
CA GLY A 62 -3.82 -11.44 15.63
C GLY A 62 -3.01 -12.42 14.80
N GLU A 63 -3.64 -13.19 13.91
CA GLU A 63 -2.95 -14.09 12.97
C GLU A 63 -2.70 -13.41 11.63
N ASP A 64 -1.54 -13.69 11.01
CA ASP A 64 -1.21 -13.17 9.68
C ASP A 64 -2.06 -13.84 8.60
N ALA A 65 -2.89 -13.04 7.93
CA ALA A 65 -3.75 -13.52 6.85
C ALA A 65 -3.15 -13.22 5.47
N ILE A 66 -2.54 -12.04 5.31
CA ILE A 66 -1.94 -11.59 4.04
C ILE A 66 -0.66 -10.82 4.36
N GLU A 67 0.40 -11.12 3.64
CA GLU A 67 1.63 -10.33 3.63
C GLU A 67 2.08 -10.12 2.19
N VAL A 68 2.26 -8.86 1.80
CA VAL A 68 2.74 -8.45 0.48
C VAL A 68 3.97 -7.59 0.69
N ASN A 69 5.10 -8.04 0.15
CA ASN A 69 6.37 -7.32 0.20
C ASN A 69 6.78 -6.95 -1.22
N LEU A 70 6.58 -5.69 -1.61
CA LEU A 70 7.01 -5.16 -2.90
C LEU A 70 8.32 -4.40 -2.69
N LEU A 71 9.44 -5.11 -2.79
CA LEU A 71 10.78 -4.58 -2.55
C LEU A 71 11.41 -4.12 -3.88
N GLU A 72 11.82 -2.85 -3.94
CA GLU A 72 12.44 -2.20 -5.10
C GLU A 72 11.64 -2.32 -6.41
N ASN A 73 10.36 -2.68 -6.34
CA ASN A 73 9.52 -3.02 -7.49
C ASN A 73 8.32 -2.09 -7.66
N VAL A 74 8.22 -1.04 -6.83
CA VAL A 74 7.10 -0.09 -6.90
C VAL A 74 7.49 1.10 -7.77
N ASP A 75 6.71 1.35 -8.82
CA ASP A 75 6.90 2.52 -9.67
C ASP A 75 6.08 3.70 -9.14
N GLU A 76 4.78 3.48 -8.94
CA GLU A 76 3.82 4.50 -8.52
C GLU A 76 2.95 3.98 -7.36
N VAL A 77 2.61 4.87 -6.43
CA VAL A 77 1.52 4.66 -5.47
C VAL A 77 0.47 5.74 -5.73
N LYS A 78 -0.80 5.37 -5.79
CA LYS A 78 -1.89 6.34 -5.96
C LYS A 78 -3.13 5.95 -5.19
N LEU A 79 -4.02 6.91 -5.03
CA LEU A 79 -5.35 6.66 -4.51
C LEU A 79 -6.34 6.59 -5.66
N ASP A 80 -7.11 5.51 -5.68
CA ASP A 80 -8.27 5.37 -6.55
C ASP A 80 -9.52 5.66 -5.73
N ARG A 81 -10.11 6.83 -5.96
CA ARG A 81 -11.33 7.28 -5.27
C ARG A 81 -12.50 7.14 -6.23
N THR A 82 -13.29 6.10 -6.02
CA THR A 82 -14.57 5.90 -6.71
C THR A 82 -15.71 6.31 -5.78
N HIS A 83 -16.92 6.44 -6.31
CA HIS A 83 -18.11 6.74 -5.49
C HIS A 83 -18.41 5.63 -4.46
N GLU A 84 -17.95 4.40 -4.69
CA GLU A 84 -18.25 3.23 -3.84
C GLU A 84 -17.13 2.87 -2.87
N ALA A 85 -15.88 3.19 -3.22
CA ALA A 85 -14.71 2.79 -2.46
C ALA A 85 -13.49 3.67 -2.73
N GLU A 86 -12.64 3.79 -1.70
CA GLU A 86 -11.30 4.37 -1.79
C GLU A 86 -10.26 3.27 -1.58
N ALA A 87 -9.29 3.19 -2.48
CA ALA A 87 -8.23 2.19 -2.42
C ALA A 87 -6.85 2.80 -2.66
N LEU A 88 -5.85 2.31 -1.93
CA LEU A 88 -4.44 2.45 -2.29
C LEU A 88 -4.14 1.51 -3.45
N VAL A 89 -3.58 2.04 -4.53
CA VAL A 89 -3.16 1.28 -5.70
C VAL A 89 -1.65 1.40 -5.82
N VAL A 90 -0.96 0.26 -5.73
CA VAL A 90 0.49 0.16 -5.87
C VAL A 90 0.80 -0.40 -7.24
N VAL A 91 1.33 0.43 -8.12
CA VAL A 91 1.72 0.07 -9.48
C VAL A 91 3.15 -0.44 -9.46
N CYS A 92 3.35 -1.68 -9.88
CA CYS A 92 4.68 -2.26 -10.01
C CYS A 92 5.35 -1.82 -11.33
N ARG A 93 6.67 -1.96 -11.41
CA ARG A 93 7.44 -1.68 -12.63
C ARG A 93 6.97 -2.54 -13.80
N THR A 94 7.15 -2.04 -15.03
CA THR A 94 6.63 -2.66 -16.27
C THR A 94 7.19 -4.07 -16.55
N ASP A 95 8.37 -4.39 -16.04
CA ASP A 95 8.98 -5.71 -16.12
C ASP A 95 8.41 -6.71 -15.10
N SER A 96 7.63 -6.25 -14.12
CA SER A 96 6.92 -7.09 -13.16
C SER A 96 5.78 -7.86 -13.81
N LEU A 97 5.60 -9.12 -13.38
CA LEU A 97 4.42 -9.92 -13.68
C LEU A 97 3.23 -9.58 -12.77
N LEU A 98 3.43 -8.73 -11.76
CA LEU A 98 2.35 -8.29 -10.87
C LEU A 98 1.55 -7.18 -11.54
N ARG A 99 0.23 -7.37 -11.58
CA ARG A 99 -0.71 -6.28 -11.77
C ARG A 99 -0.68 -5.34 -10.56
N PRO A 100 -1.22 -4.12 -10.68
CA PRO A 100 -1.29 -3.20 -9.55
C PRO A 100 -1.97 -3.84 -8.34
N VAL A 101 -1.30 -3.81 -7.18
CA VAL A 101 -1.84 -4.30 -5.93
C VAL A 101 -2.81 -3.25 -5.39
N ARG A 102 -4.04 -3.67 -5.04
CA ARG A 102 -5.07 -2.76 -4.53
C ARG A 102 -5.38 -3.09 -3.07
N LEU A 103 -5.28 -2.10 -2.19
CA LEU A 103 -5.67 -2.17 -0.79
C LEU A 103 -6.82 -1.20 -0.53
N GLN A 104 -7.99 -1.74 -0.25
CA GLN A 104 -9.16 -0.99 0.20
C GLN A 104 -9.35 -1.22 1.70
N LEU A 105 -9.61 -0.14 2.44
CA LEU A 105 -9.81 -0.19 3.89
C LEU A 105 -11.27 0.09 4.29
N LYS A 106 -12.04 0.72 3.40
CA LYS A 106 -13.41 1.20 3.65
C LYS A 106 -14.33 0.83 2.48
N PRO A 107 -15.58 0.38 2.71
CA PRO A 107 -16.19 0.08 4.03
C PRO A 107 -15.70 -1.24 4.66
N ARG A 108 -14.91 -2.04 3.93
CA ARG A 108 -14.33 -3.30 4.40
C ARG A 108 -12.89 -3.41 3.91
N VAL A 109 -12.07 -4.16 4.64
CA VAL A 109 -10.71 -4.49 4.20
C VAL A 109 -10.78 -5.46 3.04
N HIS A 110 -10.17 -5.09 1.93
CA HIS A 110 -10.06 -5.91 0.73
C HIS A 110 -8.71 -5.70 0.08
N VAL A 111 -8.01 -6.79 -0.23
CA VAL A 111 -6.69 -6.78 -0.87
C VAL A 111 -6.80 -7.56 -2.17
N VAL A 112 -6.46 -6.94 -3.28
CA VAL A 112 -6.40 -7.59 -4.60
C VAL A 112 -4.95 -7.67 -5.04
N ILE A 113 -4.50 -8.90 -5.29
CA ILE A 113 -3.18 -9.22 -5.83
C ILE A 113 -3.43 -10.07 -7.06
N GLU A 114 -3.02 -9.57 -8.21
CA GLU A 114 -3.19 -10.24 -9.50
C GLU A 114 -1.82 -10.39 -10.16
N THR A 115 -1.63 -11.51 -10.85
CA THR A 115 -0.42 -11.76 -11.65
C THR A 115 -0.82 -11.99 -13.10
N GLU A 116 -0.05 -11.42 -14.02
CA GLU A 116 -0.10 -11.81 -15.42
C GLU A 116 0.85 -12.97 -15.66
N LEU A 117 0.37 -13.99 -16.38
CA LEU A 117 1.23 -15.09 -16.79
C LEU A 117 2.06 -14.66 -18.01
N PRO A 118 3.33 -15.11 -18.12
CA PRO A 118 4.25 -14.64 -19.17
C PRO A 118 3.73 -14.81 -20.60
N TRP A 119 2.88 -15.81 -20.86
CA TRP A 119 2.30 -16.11 -22.17
C TRP A 119 1.05 -15.30 -22.52
N GLN A 120 0.61 -14.38 -21.65
CA GLN A 120 -0.52 -13.48 -21.91
C GLN A 120 -0.09 -12.12 -22.50
N ARG A 121 1.22 -11.83 -22.56
CA ARG A 121 1.78 -10.66 -23.26
C ARG A 121 1.93 -10.99 -24.76
N ALA A 122 0.88 -10.71 -25.53
CA ALA A 122 0.88 -10.79 -27.01
C ALA A 122 1.31 -9.45 -27.63
#